data_AF-A0A557SU07-F1
#
_entry.id   AF-A0A557SU07-F1
#
_cell.length_a   1.000
_cell.length_b   1.000
_cell.length_c   1.000
_cell.angle_alpha   90.00
_cell.angle_beta   90.00
_cell.angle_gamma   90.00
#
_symmetry.space_group_name_H-M   'P 1'
#
loop_
_entity.id
_entity.type
_entity.pdbx_description
1 polymer ?
#
loop_
_entity_poly.entity_id
_entity_poly.type
_entity_poly.pdbx_seq_one_letter_code
_entity_poly.pdbx_strand_id
1 'polypeptide(L)'
;MLTHILIFVEINIDFMPSFNFFKKKDKDISNSNNKKSAAAAAAANSTVPTVQVQDNKITIEDAVKELEKSEGKITKNLLINLEKTFEDTNLAFQHINIIAEDLDAEVINTEEEKLMPLVQNTKNTIVRALKRESSNILPVPKTFEEFIKFRDSVDASINRFGEVTSSHSRIVNTFMKKHANSLRGELKRISDGSEKLNDGYNEITEDRKMIEECRSNLLSIHSKIDEINKANITIKNLDEKIRQIKEGKDRREKEINLIKSSSDYAKCLKYLQEKEEIDKKRKKSINQLYDISNHLTKAANKYSYGLSKGTVEKIDTIVNKPSEIVSKPDMSEYIILLMDIKESVRSNKIVLKDSKKVLQYFDILIDELPKFKTEIKELDSKIDRLKDKDKIAILDDVKKKEEERNEEERIIKLENQRKEDITKEKIGLEEQMISTTRDIEEQIHKLCRKKYKIITPSA
;
A
#
# COMPACT_ATOMS: atom_id res chain seq x y z
N MET A 1 -8.79 -24.41 -8.60
CA MET A 1 -8.40 -25.39 -9.64
C MET A 1 -9.34 -25.24 -10.83
N LEU A 2 -8.93 -24.46 -11.81
CA LEU A 2 -9.21 -24.55 -13.25
C LEU A 2 -8.71 -23.25 -13.86
N THR A 3 -7.41 -23.26 -14.07
CA THR A 3 -6.60 -22.25 -14.75
C THR A 3 -7.01 -22.23 -16.23
N HIS A 4 -7.43 -21.09 -16.75
CA HIS A 4 -7.45 -20.84 -18.20
C HIS A 4 -6.37 -19.82 -18.53
N ILE A 5 -5.38 -20.34 -19.24
CA ILE A 5 -4.23 -19.63 -19.80
C ILE A 5 -4.76 -18.86 -21.02
N LEU A 6 -4.78 -17.52 -20.93
CA LEU A 6 -4.96 -16.63 -22.07
C LEU A 6 -3.57 -16.23 -22.56
N ILE A 7 -3.10 -16.92 -23.60
CA ILE A 7 -1.92 -16.51 -24.36
C ILE A 7 -2.34 -15.32 -25.22
N PHE A 8 -1.89 -14.14 -24.84
CA PHE A 8 -1.86 -12.97 -25.72
C PHE A 8 -0.83 -13.24 -26.82
N VAL A 9 -1.30 -13.40 -28.06
CA VAL A 9 -0.44 -13.32 -29.23
C VAL A 9 -0.47 -11.87 -29.68
N GLU A 10 0.58 -11.11 -29.35
CA GLU A 10 0.90 -9.87 -30.04
C GLU A 10 1.24 -10.20 -31.50
N ILE A 11 0.24 -10.09 -32.39
CA ILE A 11 0.50 -10.09 -33.82
C ILE A 11 0.89 -8.66 -34.19
N ASN A 12 2.21 -8.44 -34.29
CA ASN A 12 2.79 -7.35 -35.05
C ASN A 12 2.30 -7.46 -36.51
N ILE A 13 1.32 -6.64 -36.89
CA ILE A 13 0.88 -6.50 -38.28
C ILE A 13 1.70 -5.39 -38.90
N ASP A 14 2.93 -5.73 -39.27
CA ASP A 14 3.79 -4.88 -40.10
C ASP A 14 4.33 -5.76 -41.23
N PHE A 15 3.42 -6.27 -42.07
CA PHE A 15 3.76 -7.03 -43.27
C PHE A 15 2.60 -6.97 -44.28
N MET A 16 2.35 -5.79 -44.84
CA MET A 16 1.66 -5.72 -46.13
C MET A 16 2.71 -5.82 -47.25
N PRO A 17 2.57 -6.75 -48.22
CA PRO A 17 3.32 -6.63 -49.45
C PRO A 17 2.81 -5.40 -50.22
N SER A 18 3.67 -4.40 -50.34
CA SER A 18 3.42 -3.23 -51.19
C SER A 18 3.08 -3.68 -52.61
N PHE A 19 1.86 -3.37 -53.05
CA PHE A 19 1.45 -3.50 -54.45
C PHE A 19 2.32 -2.61 -55.34
N ASN A 20 3.39 -3.18 -55.91
CA ASN A 20 4.26 -2.52 -56.89
C ASN A 20 3.59 -2.40 -58.28
N PHE A 21 2.34 -1.91 -58.34
CA PHE A 21 1.59 -1.66 -59.58
C PHE A 21 1.44 -0.18 -59.95
N PHE A 22 1.99 0.75 -59.16
CA PHE A 22 1.86 2.19 -59.41
C PHE A 22 3.23 2.87 -59.54
N LYS A 23 3.72 2.99 -60.77
CA LYS A 23 4.71 4.03 -61.10
C LYS A 23 3.98 5.37 -61.15
N LYS A 24 4.11 6.19 -60.10
CA LYS A 24 3.78 7.61 -60.16
C LYS A 24 4.70 8.27 -61.19
N LYS A 25 4.09 9.00 -62.13
CA LYS A 25 4.76 9.90 -63.06
C LYS A 25 4.79 11.26 -62.37
N ASP A 26 5.98 11.69 -61.94
CA ASP A 26 6.19 13.03 -61.44
C ASP A 26 5.79 14.05 -62.49
N LYS A 27 4.98 15.03 -62.08
CA LYS A 27 4.75 16.24 -62.85
C LYS A 27 4.77 17.41 -61.87
N ASP A 28 5.94 18.01 -61.76
CA ASP A 28 6.13 19.37 -61.30
C ASP A 28 5.27 20.33 -62.11
N ILE A 29 4.44 21.14 -61.45
CA ILE A 29 4.20 22.53 -61.83
C ILE A 29 4.11 23.37 -60.55
N SER A 30 4.98 24.37 -60.53
CA SER A 30 5.21 25.41 -59.56
C SER A 30 4.23 26.60 -59.70
N ASN A 31 4.07 27.34 -58.58
CA ASN A 31 3.76 28.79 -58.45
C ASN A 31 2.39 29.30 -58.98
N SER A 32 1.68 30.27 -58.39
CA SER A 32 2.06 31.42 -57.56
C SER A 32 0.85 32.06 -56.84
N ASN A 33 1.12 32.61 -55.66
CA ASN A 33 0.78 33.94 -55.10
C ASN A 33 -0.64 34.57 -55.05
N ASN A 34 -0.93 35.03 -53.82
CA ASN A 34 -1.54 36.31 -53.38
C ASN A 34 -3.04 36.54 -53.72
N LYS A 35 -3.91 37.13 -52.87
CA LYS A 35 -3.75 38.27 -51.95
C LYS A 35 -5.00 38.41 -51.04
N LYS A 36 -4.81 39.09 -49.90
CA LYS A 36 -5.78 39.53 -48.87
C LYS A 36 -6.94 40.43 -49.36
N SER A 37 -8.10 40.32 -48.71
CA SER A 37 -8.91 41.41 -48.07
C SER A 37 -10.17 40.78 -47.43
N ALA A 38 -10.36 40.76 -46.10
CA ALA A 38 -10.81 41.83 -45.21
C ALA A 38 -12.25 42.36 -45.48
N ALA A 39 -13.12 42.04 -44.51
CA ALA A 39 -14.29 42.76 -43.99
C ALA A 39 -15.54 42.97 -44.86
N ALA A 40 -16.63 42.30 -44.45
CA ALA A 40 -17.95 42.93 -44.33
C ALA A 40 -18.75 42.23 -43.23
N ALA A 41 -19.21 43.03 -42.28
CA ALA A 41 -20.05 42.65 -41.15
C ALA A 41 -21.49 42.38 -41.61
N ALA A 42 -22.12 41.35 -41.03
CA ALA A 42 -23.57 41.24 -40.98
C ALA A 42 -23.96 40.57 -39.66
N ALA A 43 -24.65 41.36 -38.82
CA ALA A 43 -25.24 40.94 -37.57
C ALA A 43 -26.37 39.93 -37.83
N ALA A 44 -26.36 38.82 -37.12
CA ALA A 44 -27.52 37.97 -36.94
C ALA A 44 -27.50 37.39 -35.53
N ASN A 45 -28.51 37.75 -34.75
CA ASN A 45 -28.82 37.19 -33.45
C ASN A 45 -28.86 35.65 -33.52
N SER A 46 -28.07 34.97 -32.69
CA SER A 46 -28.38 33.61 -32.26
C SER A 46 -28.17 33.50 -30.76
N THR A 47 -29.30 33.60 -30.06
CA THR A 47 -29.58 32.95 -28.78
C THR A 47 -28.64 31.79 -28.49
N VAL A 48 -27.81 31.97 -27.46
CA VAL A 48 -27.13 30.89 -26.75
C VAL A 48 -28.22 29.99 -26.15
N PRO A 49 -28.36 28.72 -26.54
CA PRO A 49 -29.11 27.77 -25.75
C PRO A 49 -28.17 27.30 -24.65
N THR A 50 -28.36 27.85 -23.45
CA THR A 50 -27.92 27.26 -22.20
C THR A 50 -28.45 25.82 -22.15
N VAL A 51 -27.60 24.84 -22.49
CA VAL A 51 -27.95 23.43 -22.34
C VAL A 51 -28.06 23.14 -20.85
N GLN A 52 -29.30 22.93 -20.42
CA GLN A 52 -29.66 22.50 -19.08
C GLN A 52 -28.87 21.24 -18.72
N VAL A 53 -28.10 21.32 -17.64
CA VAL A 53 -27.54 20.17 -16.95
C VAL A 53 -28.72 19.46 -16.28
N GLN A 54 -29.28 18.44 -16.95
CA GLN A 54 -30.11 17.46 -16.26
C GLN A 54 -29.18 16.66 -15.35
N ASP A 55 -29.44 16.71 -14.04
CA ASP A 55 -28.76 15.92 -13.01
C ASP A 55 -29.08 14.43 -13.21
N ASN A 56 -28.45 13.80 -14.21
CA ASN A 56 -28.52 12.37 -14.44
C ASN A 56 -27.58 11.66 -13.46
N LYS A 57 -28.02 11.56 -12.20
CA LYS A 57 -27.34 10.75 -11.20
C LYS A 57 -27.70 9.28 -11.39
N ILE A 58 -26.71 8.40 -11.46
CA ILE A 58 -26.90 6.95 -11.67
C ILE A 58 -26.13 6.13 -10.64
N THR A 59 -26.65 4.97 -10.28
CA THR A 59 -25.93 4.00 -9.44
C THR A 59 -24.82 3.28 -10.23
N ILE A 60 -23.95 2.54 -9.54
CA ILE A 60 -22.92 1.71 -10.19
C ILE A 60 -23.59 0.65 -11.08
N GLU A 61 -24.65 0.00 -10.60
CA GLU A 61 -25.42 -0.99 -11.36
C GLU A 61 -26.10 -0.37 -12.59
N ASP A 62 -26.63 0.85 -12.45
CA ASP A 62 -27.23 1.56 -13.59
C ASP A 62 -26.18 2.02 -14.59
N ALA A 63 -24.97 2.37 -14.14
CA ALA A 63 -23.83 2.67 -15.01
C ALA A 63 -23.41 1.45 -15.83
N VAL A 64 -23.33 0.27 -15.23
CA VAL A 64 -23.06 -0.99 -15.95
C VAL A 64 -24.14 -1.25 -17.01
N LYS A 65 -25.43 -1.10 -16.65
CA LYS A 65 -26.53 -1.29 -17.60
C LYS A 65 -26.52 -0.27 -18.74
N GLU A 66 -26.15 0.99 -18.48
CA GLU A 66 -26.06 2.00 -19.53
C GLU A 66 -24.86 1.74 -20.45
N LEU A 67 -23.74 1.22 -19.92
CA LEU A 67 -22.59 0.76 -20.73
C LEU A 67 -22.99 -0.40 -21.65
N GLU A 68 -23.68 -1.43 -21.16
CA GLU A 68 -24.18 -2.55 -21.98
C GLU A 68 -25.13 -2.06 -23.09
N LYS A 69 -26.04 -1.13 -22.76
CA LYS A 69 -26.92 -0.50 -23.75
C LYS A 69 -26.13 0.33 -24.77
N SER A 70 -25.08 1.02 -24.33
CA SER A 70 -24.23 1.83 -25.21
C SER A 70 -23.46 0.93 -26.17
N GLU A 71 -22.87 -0.16 -25.68
CA GLU A 71 -22.17 -1.15 -26.50
C GLU A 71 -23.06 -1.70 -27.62
N GLY A 72 -24.30 -2.09 -27.26
CA GLY A 72 -25.28 -2.57 -28.22
C GLY A 72 -25.67 -1.52 -29.27
N LYS A 73 -25.78 -0.24 -28.88
CA LYS A 73 -26.05 0.87 -29.80
C LYS A 73 -24.88 1.18 -30.72
N ILE A 74 -23.66 1.22 -30.19
CA ILE A 74 -22.42 1.47 -30.93
C ILE A 74 -22.27 0.40 -32.01
N THR A 75 -22.39 -0.88 -31.60
CA THR A 75 -22.32 -2.02 -32.52
C THR A 75 -23.39 -1.93 -33.61
N LYS A 76 -24.65 -1.67 -33.24
CA LYS A 76 -25.75 -1.57 -34.19
C LYS A 76 -25.58 -0.41 -35.17
N ASN A 77 -25.16 0.76 -34.69
CA ASN A 77 -24.97 1.94 -35.53
C ASN A 77 -23.85 1.72 -36.55
N LEU A 78 -22.74 1.08 -36.17
CA LEU A 78 -21.69 0.73 -37.12
C LEU A 78 -22.20 -0.22 -38.20
N LEU A 79 -22.92 -1.28 -37.82
CA LEU A 79 -23.44 -2.24 -38.80
C LEU A 79 -24.37 -1.57 -39.83
N ILE A 80 -25.21 -0.61 -39.39
CA ILE A 80 -26.04 0.20 -40.28
C ILE A 80 -25.17 1.09 -41.19
N ASN A 81 -24.15 1.75 -40.64
CA ASN A 81 -23.26 2.61 -41.41
C ASN A 81 -22.45 1.84 -42.47
N LEU A 82 -22.10 0.58 -42.17
CA LEU A 82 -21.36 -0.31 -43.06
C LEU A 82 -22.24 -1.16 -43.97
N GLU A 83 -23.57 -1.11 -43.83
CA GLU A 83 -24.52 -1.92 -44.61
C GLU A 83 -24.27 -1.79 -46.11
N LYS A 84 -24.15 -0.55 -46.59
CA LYS A 84 -23.81 -0.26 -47.98
C LYS A 84 -22.43 -0.81 -48.38
N THR A 85 -21.43 -0.75 -47.49
CA THR A 85 -20.10 -1.28 -47.76
C THR A 85 -20.14 -2.81 -47.89
N PHE A 86 -20.94 -3.51 -47.07
CA PHE A 86 -21.13 -4.95 -47.20
C PHE A 86 -21.78 -5.31 -48.54
N GLU A 87 -22.85 -4.60 -48.91
CA GLU A 87 -23.54 -4.81 -50.19
C GLU A 87 -22.63 -4.51 -51.38
N ASP A 88 -21.95 -3.37 -51.38
CA ASP A 88 -21.04 -2.96 -52.46
C ASP A 88 -19.87 -3.96 -52.64
N THR A 89 -19.35 -4.50 -51.52
CA THR A 89 -18.29 -5.52 -51.53
C THR A 89 -18.81 -6.84 -52.11
N ASN A 90 -19.99 -7.30 -51.68
CA ASN A 90 -20.63 -8.52 -52.21
C ASN A 90 -20.97 -8.39 -53.70
N LEU A 91 -21.43 -7.22 -54.15
CA LEU A 91 -21.66 -6.94 -55.57
C LEU A 91 -20.36 -7.02 -56.38
N ALA A 92 -19.25 -6.52 -55.83
CA ALA A 92 -17.94 -6.65 -56.49
C ALA A 92 -17.49 -8.11 -56.61
N PHE A 93 -17.74 -8.95 -55.60
CA PHE A 93 -17.51 -10.40 -55.71
C PHE A 93 -18.36 -11.05 -56.80
N GLN A 94 -19.65 -10.69 -56.91
CA GLN A 94 -20.51 -11.19 -57.99
C GLN A 94 -20.00 -10.77 -59.38
N HIS A 95 -19.55 -9.53 -59.53
CA HIS A 95 -18.95 -9.06 -60.77
C HIS A 95 -17.66 -9.80 -61.11
N ILE A 96 -16.81 -10.13 -60.12
CA ILE A 96 -15.64 -10.98 -60.33
C ILE A 96 -16.04 -12.38 -60.83
N ASN A 97 -17.13 -12.95 -60.30
CA ASN A 97 -17.63 -14.24 -60.78
C ASN A 97 -18.06 -14.16 -62.27
N ILE A 98 -18.78 -13.11 -62.65
CA ILE A 98 -19.18 -12.87 -64.05
C ILE A 98 -17.95 -12.71 -64.94
N ILE A 99 -16.95 -11.93 -64.51
CA ILE A 99 -15.69 -11.78 -65.25
C ILE A 99 -14.99 -13.13 -65.43
N ALA A 100 -15.04 -14.01 -64.42
CA ALA A 100 -14.46 -15.33 -64.49
C ALA A 100 -15.22 -16.25 -65.46
N GLU A 101 -16.54 -16.15 -65.54
CA GLU A 101 -17.38 -16.87 -66.51
C GLU A 101 -17.14 -16.39 -67.94
N ASP A 102 -17.11 -15.08 -68.17
CA ASP A 102 -16.80 -14.50 -69.47
C ASP A 102 -15.40 -14.90 -69.93
N LEU A 103 -14.42 -14.85 -69.01
CA LEU A 103 -13.05 -15.26 -69.29
C LEU A 103 -12.96 -16.74 -69.64
N ASP A 104 -13.78 -17.60 -69.02
CA ASP A 104 -13.86 -19.04 -69.33
C ASP A 104 -14.37 -19.28 -70.76
N ALA A 105 -15.39 -18.51 -71.18
CA ALA A 105 -15.98 -18.59 -72.52
C ALA A 105 -15.12 -17.97 -73.64
N GLU A 106 -14.21 -17.04 -73.32
CA GLU A 106 -13.38 -16.34 -74.31
C GLU A 106 -12.30 -17.24 -74.93
N VAL A 107 -12.29 -17.40 -76.26
CA VAL A 107 -11.21 -18.11 -76.96
C VAL A 107 -10.05 -17.15 -77.20
N ILE A 108 -8.92 -17.36 -76.52
CA ILE A 108 -7.73 -16.53 -76.65
C ILE A 108 -6.91 -17.04 -77.84
N ASN A 109 -6.89 -16.27 -78.93
CA ASN A 109 -6.05 -16.56 -80.09
C ASN A 109 -4.64 -16.01 -79.85
N THR A 110 -3.62 -16.87 -80.02
CA THR A 110 -2.20 -16.50 -79.83
C THR A 110 -1.50 -16.57 -81.18
N GLU A 111 -0.74 -15.54 -81.57
CA GLU A 111 0.05 -15.55 -82.82
C GLU A 111 1.17 -16.61 -82.79
N GLU A 112 1.60 -17.01 -81.59
CA GLU A 112 2.58 -18.07 -81.36
C GLU A 112 1.90 -19.35 -80.85
N GLU A 113 1.71 -20.33 -81.73
CA GLU A 113 1.06 -21.62 -81.44
C GLU A 113 1.71 -22.39 -80.27
N LYS A 114 3.01 -22.16 -80.04
CA LYS A 114 3.79 -22.76 -78.93
C LYS A 114 3.43 -22.22 -77.54
N LEU A 115 2.86 -21.02 -77.44
CA LEU A 115 2.46 -20.41 -76.16
C LEU A 115 1.02 -20.78 -75.76
N MET A 116 0.24 -21.33 -76.68
CA MET A 116 -1.18 -21.63 -76.50
C MET A 116 -1.46 -22.55 -75.29
N PRO A 117 -0.72 -23.66 -75.04
CA PRO A 117 -0.94 -24.50 -73.87
C PRO A 117 -0.65 -23.77 -72.54
N LEU A 118 0.35 -22.89 -72.50
CA LEU A 118 0.71 -22.12 -71.32
C LEU A 118 -0.34 -21.06 -70.99
N VAL A 119 -0.83 -20.35 -72.01
CA VAL A 119 -1.88 -19.33 -71.88
C VAL A 119 -3.19 -19.99 -71.43
N GLN A 120 -3.57 -21.13 -72.01
CA GLN A 120 -4.79 -21.84 -71.63
C GLN A 120 -4.72 -22.43 -70.22
N ASN A 121 -3.60 -23.03 -69.83
CA ASN A 121 -3.42 -23.53 -68.46
C ASN A 121 -3.49 -22.40 -67.43
N THR A 122 -2.85 -21.27 -67.73
CA THR A 122 -2.88 -20.07 -66.87
C THR A 122 -4.29 -19.49 -66.77
N LYS A 123 -5.02 -19.40 -67.88
CA LYS A 123 -6.44 -19.02 -67.92
C LYS A 123 -7.26 -19.90 -67.00
N ASN A 124 -7.15 -21.22 -67.13
CA ASN A 124 -7.92 -22.16 -66.33
C ASN A 124 -7.61 -22.01 -64.83
N THR A 125 -6.35 -21.79 -64.46
CA THR A 125 -5.94 -21.55 -63.07
C THR A 125 -6.55 -20.26 -62.51
N ILE A 126 -6.49 -19.16 -63.27
CA ILE A 126 -7.08 -17.87 -62.86
C ILE A 126 -8.60 -18.02 -62.73
N VAL A 127 -9.28 -18.58 -63.72
CA VAL A 127 -10.74 -18.76 -63.72
C VAL A 127 -11.19 -19.60 -62.51
N ARG A 128 -10.51 -20.72 -62.23
CA ARG A 128 -10.83 -21.55 -61.06
C ARG A 128 -10.65 -20.80 -59.75
N ALA A 129 -9.55 -20.05 -59.62
CA ALA A 129 -9.28 -19.27 -58.43
C ALA A 129 -10.30 -18.14 -58.24
N LEU A 130 -10.62 -17.41 -59.31
CA LEU A 130 -11.62 -16.34 -59.28
C LEU A 130 -12.98 -16.90 -58.86
N LYS A 131 -13.48 -17.94 -59.54
CA LYS A 131 -14.76 -18.60 -59.22
C LYS A 131 -14.80 -19.09 -57.78
N ARG A 132 -13.71 -19.70 -57.29
CA ARG A 132 -13.63 -20.22 -55.92
C ARG A 132 -13.77 -19.11 -54.87
N GLU A 133 -13.04 -18.01 -55.03
CA GLU A 133 -13.06 -16.92 -54.04
C GLU A 133 -14.31 -16.05 -54.19
N SER A 134 -14.82 -15.84 -55.41
CA SER A 134 -16.04 -15.06 -55.66
C SER A 134 -17.33 -15.76 -55.24
N SER A 135 -17.29 -17.09 -55.11
CA SER A 135 -18.43 -17.87 -54.59
C SER A 135 -18.60 -17.74 -53.07
N ASN A 136 -17.61 -17.17 -52.37
CA ASN A 136 -17.63 -17.01 -50.92
C ASN A 136 -18.38 -15.75 -50.47
N ILE A 137 -19.59 -15.54 -50.99
CA ILE A 137 -20.44 -14.39 -50.63
C ILE A 137 -21.00 -14.64 -49.25
N LEU A 138 -20.63 -13.78 -48.30
CA LEU A 138 -21.11 -13.86 -46.92
C LEU A 138 -22.39 -13.04 -46.73
N PRO A 139 -23.31 -13.49 -45.86
CA PRO A 139 -24.50 -12.73 -45.51
C PRO A 139 -24.11 -11.40 -44.85
N VAL A 140 -24.95 -10.38 -45.04
CA VAL A 140 -24.78 -9.08 -44.37
C VAL A 140 -24.77 -9.29 -42.85
N PRO A 141 -23.70 -8.90 -42.14
CA PRO A 141 -23.56 -9.12 -40.71
C PRO A 141 -24.66 -8.45 -39.88
N LYS A 142 -25.20 -9.17 -38.90
CA LYS A 142 -26.17 -8.65 -37.91
C LYS A 142 -25.59 -8.57 -36.49
N THR A 143 -24.48 -9.26 -36.26
CA THR A 143 -23.74 -9.26 -34.99
C THR A 143 -22.30 -8.82 -35.20
N PHE A 144 -21.62 -8.45 -34.11
CA PHE A 144 -20.20 -8.07 -34.20
C PHE A 144 -19.32 -9.27 -34.57
N GLU A 145 -19.65 -10.46 -34.09
CA GLU A 145 -18.96 -11.71 -34.40
C GLU A 145 -19.11 -12.07 -35.89
N GLU A 146 -20.29 -11.84 -36.48
CA GLU A 146 -20.50 -11.99 -37.92
C GLU A 146 -19.71 -10.95 -38.72
N PHE A 147 -19.60 -9.72 -38.21
CA PHE A 147 -18.84 -8.65 -38.85
C PHE A 147 -17.34 -8.97 -38.91
N ILE A 148 -16.76 -9.48 -37.82
CA ILE A 148 -15.36 -9.94 -37.79
C ILE A 148 -15.13 -11.01 -38.86
N LYS A 149 -16.00 -12.02 -38.92
CA LYS A 149 -15.91 -13.09 -39.91
C LYS A 149 -16.03 -12.58 -41.34
N PHE A 150 -16.92 -11.61 -41.58
CA PHE A 150 -17.06 -10.98 -42.88
C PHE A 150 -15.78 -10.28 -43.30
N ARG A 151 -15.24 -9.40 -42.45
CA ARG A 151 -13.97 -8.70 -42.70
C ARG A 151 -12.83 -9.67 -42.98
N ASP A 152 -12.62 -10.65 -42.09
CA ASP A 152 -11.52 -11.62 -42.22
C ASP A 152 -11.61 -12.41 -43.53
N SER A 153 -12.82 -12.72 -43.97
CA SER A 153 -13.06 -13.38 -45.26
C SER A 153 -12.74 -12.47 -46.44
N VAL A 154 -13.12 -11.18 -46.38
CA VAL A 154 -12.78 -10.20 -47.42
C VAL A 154 -11.26 -10.06 -47.54
N ASP A 155 -10.55 -9.93 -46.42
CA ASP A 155 -9.09 -9.80 -46.40
C ASP A 155 -8.41 -11.06 -46.93
N ALA A 156 -8.91 -12.25 -46.55
CA ALA A 156 -8.42 -13.52 -47.09
C ALA A 156 -8.62 -13.60 -48.61
N SER A 157 -9.78 -13.16 -49.12
CA SER A 157 -10.05 -13.13 -50.56
C SER A 157 -9.17 -12.12 -51.30
N ILE A 158 -8.95 -10.91 -50.75
CA ILE A 158 -8.01 -9.92 -51.32
C ILE A 158 -6.61 -10.53 -51.47
N ASN A 159 -6.11 -11.19 -50.43
CA ASN A 159 -4.79 -11.81 -50.45
C ASN A 159 -4.68 -12.89 -51.53
N ARG A 160 -5.70 -13.75 -51.65
CA ARG A 160 -5.73 -14.82 -52.66
C ARG A 160 -5.89 -14.29 -54.08
N PHE A 161 -6.72 -13.26 -54.30
CA PHE A 161 -6.80 -12.59 -55.59
C PHE A 161 -5.47 -11.94 -55.95
N GLY A 162 -4.79 -11.30 -54.99
CA GLY A 162 -3.47 -10.72 -55.16
C GLY A 162 -2.42 -11.75 -55.57
N GLU A 163 -2.38 -12.91 -54.91
CA GLU A 163 -1.45 -14.00 -55.21
C GLU A 163 -1.62 -14.52 -56.66
N VAL A 164 -2.86 -14.79 -57.07
CA VAL A 164 -3.17 -15.35 -58.40
C VAL A 164 -2.92 -14.33 -59.51
N THR A 165 -3.35 -13.08 -59.31
CA THR A 165 -3.19 -12.04 -60.33
C THR A 165 -1.74 -11.56 -60.47
N SER A 166 -0.96 -11.54 -59.39
CA SER A 166 0.46 -11.18 -59.43
C SER A 166 1.31 -12.27 -60.12
N SER A 167 1.10 -13.53 -59.75
CA SER A 167 1.84 -14.69 -60.28
C SER A 167 1.65 -14.88 -61.79
N HIS A 168 0.49 -14.47 -62.32
CA HIS A 168 0.15 -14.61 -63.74
C HIS A 168 0.02 -13.26 -64.47
N SER A 169 0.56 -12.18 -63.89
CA SER A 169 0.40 -10.80 -64.35
C SER A 169 0.76 -10.56 -65.81
N ARG A 170 1.82 -11.21 -66.33
CA ARG A 170 2.25 -11.07 -67.73
C ARG A 170 1.21 -11.63 -68.72
N ILE A 171 0.62 -12.77 -68.40
CA ILE A 171 -0.38 -13.43 -69.26
C ILE A 171 -1.71 -12.67 -69.17
N VAL A 172 -2.12 -12.26 -67.97
CA VAL A 172 -3.34 -11.47 -67.74
C VAL A 172 -3.31 -10.15 -68.50
N ASN A 173 -2.21 -9.39 -68.42
CA ASN A 173 -2.14 -8.08 -69.06
C ASN A 173 -1.93 -8.13 -70.59
N THR A 174 -1.36 -9.23 -71.11
CA THR A 174 -1.07 -9.37 -72.55
C THR A 174 -2.24 -10.02 -73.29
N PHE A 175 -2.81 -11.09 -72.75
CA PHE A 175 -3.78 -11.94 -73.45
C PHE A 175 -5.22 -11.79 -72.95
N MET A 176 -5.43 -11.17 -71.77
CA MET A 176 -6.75 -10.99 -71.16
C MET A 176 -7.03 -9.51 -70.85
N LYS A 177 -6.48 -8.60 -71.66
CA LYS A 177 -6.43 -7.15 -71.37
C LYS A 177 -7.80 -6.53 -71.07
N LYS A 178 -8.85 -7.00 -71.75
CA LYS A 178 -10.25 -6.57 -71.52
C LYS A 178 -10.71 -6.92 -70.11
N HIS A 179 -10.56 -8.19 -69.73
CA HIS A 179 -10.95 -8.71 -68.41
C HIS A 179 -10.02 -8.21 -67.29
N ALA A 180 -8.74 -7.98 -67.59
CA ALA A 180 -7.76 -7.46 -66.64
C ALA A 180 -8.11 -6.07 -66.09
N ASN A 181 -8.63 -5.17 -66.94
CA ASN A 181 -9.04 -3.84 -66.51
C ASN A 181 -10.32 -3.89 -65.65
N SER A 182 -11.29 -4.72 -66.04
CA SER A 182 -12.53 -4.91 -65.26
C SER A 182 -12.22 -5.54 -63.90
N LEU A 183 -11.41 -6.61 -63.89
CA LEU A 183 -10.97 -7.30 -62.68
C LEU A 183 -10.22 -6.35 -61.74
N ARG A 184 -9.34 -5.48 -62.27
CA ARG A 184 -8.65 -4.47 -61.46
C ARG A 184 -9.63 -3.48 -60.82
N GLY A 185 -10.67 -3.07 -61.55
CA GLY A 185 -11.72 -2.19 -61.03
C GLY A 185 -12.47 -2.81 -59.86
N GLU A 186 -12.90 -4.07 -60.00
CA GLU A 186 -13.62 -4.79 -58.95
C GLU A 186 -12.73 -5.15 -57.75
N LEU A 187 -11.48 -5.59 -57.99
CA LEU A 187 -10.52 -5.81 -56.90
C LEU A 187 -10.24 -4.54 -56.11
N LYS A 188 -10.15 -3.39 -56.79
CA LYS A 188 -10.03 -2.10 -56.11
C LYS A 188 -11.26 -1.80 -55.25
N ARG A 189 -12.48 -2.05 -55.75
CA ARG A 189 -13.71 -1.87 -54.96
C ARG A 189 -13.72 -2.74 -53.71
N ILE A 190 -13.25 -3.98 -53.80
CA ILE A 190 -13.12 -4.89 -52.65
C ILE A 190 -12.06 -4.37 -51.66
N SER A 191 -10.91 -3.88 -52.15
CA SER A 191 -9.87 -3.28 -51.30
C SER A 191 -10.34 -1.99 -50.60
N ASP A 192 -10.97 -1.07 -51.33
CA ASP A 192 -11.56 0.15 -50.75
C ASP A 192 -12.67 -0.20 -49.73
N GLY A 193 -13.40 -1.31 -49.96
CA GLY A 193 -14.35 -1.87 -49.01
C GLY A 193 -13.66 -2.38 -47.74
N SER A 194 -12.65 -3.25 -47.87
CA SER A 194 -11.84 -3.77 -46.76
C SER A 194 -11.23 -2.66 -45.89
N GLU A 195 -10.70 -1.59 -46.49
CA GLU A 195 -10.16 -0.44 -45.74
C GLU A 195 -11.23 0.17 -44.83
N LYS A 196 -12.43 0.43 -45.35
CA LYS A 196 -13.56 0.95 -44.54
C LYS A 196 -14.03 -0.03 -43.47
N LEU A 197 -14.01 -1.34 -43.74
CA LEU A 197 -14.33 -2.35 -42.74
C LEU A 197 -13.30 -2.36 -41.61
N ASN A 198 -12.02 -2.20 -41.95
CA ASN A 198 -10.94 -2.15 -40.98
C ASN A 198 -11.01 -0.88 -40.12
N ASP A 199 -11.32 0.28 -40.72
CA ASP A 199 -11.55 1.53 -39.99
C ASP A 199 -12.70 1.38 -38.99
N GLY A 200 -13.84 0.83 -39.43
CA GLY A 200 -14.98 0.57 -38.54
C GLY A 200 -14.67 -0.45 -37.44
N TYR A 201 -13.85 -1.46 -37.74
CA TYR A 201 -13.39 -2.42 -36.73
C TYR A 201 -12.50 -1.76 -35.67
N ASN A 202 -11.57 -0.90 -36.08
CA ASN A 202 -10.69 -0.18 -35.16
C ASN A 202 -11.50 0.74 -34.24
N GLU A 203 -12.48 1.48 -34.78
CA GLU A 203 -13.38 2.34 -34.01
C GLU A 203 -14.15 1.55 -32.92
N ILE A 204 -14.80 0.44 -33.27
CA ILE A 204 -15.48 -0.39 -32.27
C ILE A 204 -14.51 -1.01 -31.28
N THR A 205 -13.32 -1.42 -31.72
CA THR A 205 -12.34 -2.06 -30.83
C THR A 205 -11.86 -1.08 -29.76
N GLU A 206 -11.62 0.19 -30.13
CA GLU A 206 -11.31 1.25 -29.18
C GLU A 206 -12.46 1.51 -28.21
N ASP A 207 -13.69 1.63 -28.71
CA ASP A 207 -14.88 1.84 -27.87
C ASP A 207 -15.11 0.66 -26.91
N ARG A 208 -14.97 -0.58 -27.37
CA ARG A 208 -15.09 -1.78 -26.53
C ARG A 208 -14.01 -1.85 -25.47
N LYS A 209 -12.76 -1.52 -25.80
CA LYS A 209 -11.68 -1.44 -24.82
C LYS A 209 -11.99 -0.42 -23.73
N MET A 210 -12.52 0.73 -24.12
CA MET A 210 -12.95 1.78 -23.21
C MET A 210 -14.13 1.34 -22.32
N ILE A 211 -15.08 0.59 -22.85
CA ILE A 211 -16.20 0.00 -22.09
C ILE A 211 -15.70 -1.02 -21.06
N GLU A 212 -14.76 -1.90 -21.44
CA GLU A 212 -14.19 -2.88 -20.51
C GLU A 212 -13.35 -2.23 -19.40
N GLU A 213 -12.60 -1.18 -19.72
CA GLU A 213 -11.87 -0.38 -18.73
C GLU A 213 -12.84 0.28 -17.74
N CYS A 214 -13.90 0.93 -18.25
CA CYS A 214 -15.01 1.44 -17.44
C CYS A 214 -15.59 0.39 -16.50
N ARG A 215 -15.86 -0.81 -17.01
CA ARG A 215 -16.44 -1.92 -16.25
C ARG A 215 -15.50 -2.39 -15.13
N SER A 216 -14.21 -2.52 -15.42
CA SER A 216 -13.19 -2.88 -14.44
C SER A 216 -13.08 -1.82 -13.34
N ASN A 217 -13.09 -0.54 -13.72
CA ASN A 217 -13.04 0.58 -12.80
C ASN A 217 -14.30 0.65 -11.91
N LEU A 218 -15.49 0.37 -12.44
CA LEU A 218 -16.73 0.26 -11.66
C LEU A 218 -16.66 -0.86 -10.63
N LEU A 219 -16.13 -2.04 -10.99
CA LEU A 219 -15.90 -3.14 -10.05
C LEU A 219 -14.88 -2.77 -8.97
N SER A 220 -13.81 -2.06 -9.34
CA SER A 220 -12.81 -1.55 -8.38
C SER A 220 -13.45 -0.60 -7.37
N ILE A 221 -14.35 0.29 -7.80
CA ILE A 221 -15.09 1.17 -6.88
C ILE A 221 -15.92 0.34 -5.90
N HIS A 222 -16.60 -0.71 -6.37
CA HIS A 222 -17.40 -1.57 -5.48
C HIS A 222 -16.54 -2.22 -4.39
N SER A 223 -15.35 -2.75 -4.74
CA SER A 223 -14.39 -3.29 -3.76
C SER A 223 -13.92 -2.22 -2.77
N LYS A 224 -13.59 -1.01 -3.25
CA LYS A 224 -13.17 0.10 -2.38
C LYS A 224 -14.26 0.51 -1.40
N ILE A 225 -15.53 0.51 -1.82
CA ILE A 225 -16.68 0.78 -0.93
C ILE A 225 -16.72 -0.26 0.21
N ASP A 226 -16.54 -1.54 -0.09
CA ASP A 226 -16.52 -2.60 0.92
C ASP A 226 -15.35 -2.45 1.91
N GLU A 227 -14.17 -2.06 1.42
CA GLU A 227 -13.00 -1.78 2.26
C GLU A 227 -13.23 -0.58 3.18
N ILE A 228 -13.77 0.52 2.64
CA ILE A 228 -14.15 1.70 3.41
C ILE A 228 -15.19 1.34 4.49
N ASN A 229 -16.19 0.53 4.16
CA ASN A 229 -17.20 0.07 5.11
C ASN A 229 -16.59 -0.77 6.24
N LYS A 230 -15.64 -1.67 5.93
CA LYS A 230 -14.89 -2.44 6.93
C LYS A 230 -14.04 -1.53 7.83
N ALA A 231 -13.38 -0.53 7.25
CA ALA A 231 -12.61 0.47 8.00
C ALA A 231 -13.53 1.25 8.95
N ASN A 232 -14.70 1.71 8.47
CA ASN A 232 -15.72 2.40 9.27
C ASN A 232 -16.19 1.57 10.47
N ILE A 233 -16.50 0.28 10.26
CA ILE A 233 -16.89 -0.64 11.35
C ILE A 233 -15.73 -0.79 12.35
N THR A 234 -14.51 -0.95 11.86
CA THR A 234 -13.32 -1.11 12.71
C THR A 234 -13.07 0.13 13.57
N ILE A 235 -13.16 1.32 12.97
CA ILE A 235 -13.03 2.60 13.67
C ILE A 235 -14.09 2.73 14.76
N LYS A 236 -15.36 2.41 14.47
CA LYS A 236 -16.44 2.43 15.48
C LYS A 236 -16.16 1.48 16.65
N ASN A 237 -15.67 0.28 16.38
CA ASN A 237 -15.31 -0.68 17.42
C ASN A 237 -14.12 -0.20 18.27
N LEU A 238 -13.13 0.45 17.66
CA LEU A 238 -12.01 1.05 18.38
C LEU A 238 -12.47 2.21 19.26
N ASP A 239 -13.37 3.06 18.77
CA ASP A 239 -13.95 4.16 19.56
C ASP A 239 -14.70 3.65 20.81
N GLU A 240 -15.50 2.60 20.65
CA GLU A 240 -16.18 1.96 21.77
C GLU A 240 -15.19 1.39 22.78
N LYS A 241 -14.14 0.69 22.30
CA LYS A 241 -13.08 0.14 23.15
C LYS A 241 -12.33 1.23 23.92
N ILE A 242 -11.92 2.30 23.22
CA ILE A 242 -11.23 3.44 23.83
C ILE A 242 -12.11 4.10 24.89
N ARG A 243 -13.42 4.26 24.62
CA ARG A 243 -14.38 4.80 25.58
C ARG A 243 -14.43 3.96 26.86
N GLN A 244 -14.59 2.64 26.73
CA GLN A 244 -14.65 1.73 27.88
C GLN A 244 -13.38 1.77 28.73
N ILE A 245 -12.20 1.78 28.09
CA ILE A 245 -10.93 1.87 28.81
C ILE A 245 -10.79 3.24 29.50
N LYS A 246 -11.24 4.31 28.86
CA LYS A 246 -11.21 5.66 29.45
C LYS A 246 -12.13 5.78 30.66
N GLU A 247 -13.33 5.19 30.61
CA GLU A 247 -14.23 5.09 31.76
C GLU A 247 -13.59 4.29 32.92
N GLY A 248 -12.91 3.17 32.61
CA GLY A 248 -12.14 2.39 33.58
C GLY A 248 -11.03 3.21 34.25
N LYS A 249 -10.26 3.93 33.43
CA LYS A 249 -9.20 4.85 33.89
C LYS A 249 -9.74 5.95 34.79
N ASP A 250 -10.83 6.60 34.40
CA ASP A 250 -11.45 7.68 35.17
C ASP A 250 -12.00 7.16 36.51
N ARG A 251 -12.53 5.93 36.55
CA ARG A 251 -12.92 5.26 37.79
C ARG A 251 -11.71 5.03 38.70
N ARG A 252 -10.61 4.50 38.17
CA ARG A 252 -9.37 4.29 38.94
C ARG A 252 -8.78 5.59 39.47
N GLU A 253 -8.78 6.64 38.65
CA GLU A 253 -8.32 7.98 39.07
C GLU A 253 -9.15 8.50 40.26
N LYS A 254 -10.48 8.30 40.23
CA LYS A 254 -11.35 8.63 41.38
C LYS A 254 -11.01 7.80 42.62
N GLU A 255 -10.80 6.49 42.49
CA GLU A 255 -10.39 5.61 43.60
C GLU A 255 -9.06 6.04 44.22
N ILE A 256 -8.05 6.34 43.40
CA ILE A 256 -6.74 6.83 43.85
C ILE A 256 -6.90 8.14 44.63
N ASN A 257 -7.68 9.07 44.10
CA ASN A 257 -7.90 10.37 44.74
C ASN A 257 -8.67 10.22 46.07
N LEU A 258 -9.65 9.31 46.14
CA LEU A 258 -10.34 8.98 47.40
C LEU A 258 -9.35 8.45 48.45
N ILE A 259 -8.50 7.48 48.08
CA ILE A 259 -7.50 6.95 49.01
C ILE A 259 -6.52 8.04 49.45
N LYS A 260 -6.01 8.86 48.52
CA LYS A 260 -5.08 9.95 48.83
C LYS A 260 -5.69 11.04 49.72
N SER A 261 -7.00 11.27 49.62
CA SER A 261 -7.73 12.20 50.47
C SER A 261 -8.06 11.64 51.86
N SER A 262 -7.90 10.32 52.07
CA SER A 262 -8.22 9.68 53.33
C SER A 262 -7.28 10.09 54.46
N SER A 263 -7.80 10.11 55.68
CA SER A 263 -6.98 10.35 56.87
C SER A 263 -5.89 9.28 57.05
N ASP A 264 -6.14 8.06 56.58
CA ASP A 264 -5.23 6.94 56.75
C ASP A 264 -4.03 7.07 55.82
N TYR A 265 -4.23 7.50 54.57
CA TYR A 265 -3.12 7.85 53.68
C TYR A 265 -2.24 8.97 54.24
N ALA A 266 -2.83 10.00 54.84
CA ALA A 266 -2.07 11.05 55.52
C ALA A 266 -1.24 10.52 56.71
N LYS A 267 -1.78 9.56 57.48
CA LYS A 267 -1.03 8.86 58.54
C LYS A 267 0.12 8.02 57.96
N CYS A 268 -0.09 7.37 56.80
CA CYS A 268 0.96 6.63 56.09
C CYS A 268 2.10 7.55 55.66
N LEU A 269 1.77 8.73 55.13
CA LEU A 269 2.77 9.72 54.70
C LEU A 269 3.62 10.22 55.88
N LYS A 270 2.99 10.53 57.02
CA LYS A 270 3.70 10.89 58.25
C LYS A 270 4.62 9.77 58.74
N TYR A 271 4.13 8.53 58.70
CA TYR A 271 4.95 7.35 59.03
C TYR A 271 6.20 7.26 58.14
N LEU A 272 6.06 7.44 56.82
CA LEU A 272 7.19 7.41 55.89
C LEU A 272 8.22 8.50 56.21
N GLN A 273 7.75 9.72 56.49
CA GLN A 273 8.63 10.85 56.86
C GLN A 273 9.37 10.57 58.17
N GLU A 274 8.68 10.10 59.21
CA GLU A 274 9.30 9.77 60.50
C GLU A 274 10.30 8.63 60.37
N LYS A 275 9.98 7.61 59.55
CA LYS A 275 10.90 6.51 59.25
C LYS A 275 12.15 7.02 58.54
N GLU A 276 12.01 7.88 57.54
CA GLU A 276 13.15 8.46 56.82
C GLU A 276 14.06 9.26 57.75
N GLU A 277 13.49 10.04 58.67
CA GLU A 277 14.27 10.79 59.66
C GLU A 277 15.00 9.85 60.65
N ILE A 278 14.39 8.73 61.04
CA ILE A 278 15.06 7.71 61.85
C ILE A 278 16.20 7.05 61.07
N ASP A 279 15.98 6.69 59.80
CA ASP A 279 17.01 6.09 58.94
C ASP A 279 18.19 7.06 58.71
N LYS A 280 17.93 8.37 58.55
CA LYS A 280 18.96 9.41 58.49
C LYS A 280 19.77 9.49 59.78
N LYS A 281 19.11 9.48 60.95
CA LYS A 281 19.80 9.46 62.25
C LYS A 281 20.67 8.23 62.40
N ARG A 282 20.12 7.04 62.11
CA ARG A 282 20.85 5.77 62.13
C ARG A 282 22.11 5.84 61.28
N LYS A 283 21.99 6.33 60.04
CA LYS A 283 23.12 6.48 59.12
C LYS A 283 24.18 7.44 59.66
N LYS A 284 23.76 8.55 60.28
CA LYS A 284 24.68 9.52 60.90
C LYS A 284 25.46 8.89 62.06
N SER A 285 24.79 8.19 62.97
CA SER A 285 25.44 7.54 64.11
C SER A 285 26.39 6.43 63.64
N ILE A 286 26.02 5.66 62.60
CA ILE A 286 26.91 4.68 61.96
C ILE A 286 28.17 5.36 61.44
N ASN A 287 28.04 6.46 60.67
CA ASN A 287 29.18 7.17 60.12
C ASN A 287 30.12 7.72 61.20
N GLN A 288 29.57 8.27 62.29
CA GLN A 288 30.38 8.73 63.43
C GLN A 288 31.21 7.60 64.04
N LEU A 289 30.64 6.40 64.16
CA LEU A 289 31.34 5.23 64.67
C LEU A 289 32.45 4.76 63.71
N TYR A 290 32.20 4.81 62.40
CA TYR A 290 33.22 4.54 61.38
C TYR A 290 34.38 5.55 61.43
N ASP A 291 34.07 6.83 61.58
CA ASP A 291 35.08 7.89 61.66
C ASP A 291 36.02 7.68 62.86
N ILE A 292 35.48 7.30 64.03
CA ILE A 292 36.27 6.97 65.21
C ILE A 292 37.16 5.74 64.93
N SER A 293 36.58 4.69 64.34
CA SER A 293 37.28 3.42 64.13
C SER A 293 38.39 3.48 63.07
N ASN A 294 38.22 4.30 62.03
CA ASN A 294 39.23 4.52 60.99
C ASN A 294 40.56 5.07 61.54
N HIS A 295 40.53 5.76 62.68
CA HIS A 295 41.76 6.24 63.33
C HIS A 295 42.56 5.12 64.02
N LEU A 296 41.95 3.95 64.22
CA LEU A 296 42.54 2.80 64.91
C LEU A 296 43.19 1.79 63.95
N THR A 297 42.89 1.86 62.64
CA THR A 297 43.34 0.89 61.62
C THR A 297 44.83 0.57 61.69
N LYS A 298 45.69 1.59 61.84
CA LYS A 298 47.15 1.39 61.89
C LYS A 298 47.61 0.65 63.16
N ALA A 299 46.97 0.92 64.30
CA ALA A 299 47.28 0.25 65.55
C ALA A 299 46.78 -1.20 65.54
N ALA A 300 45.55 -1.37 65.08
CA ALA A 300 44.89 -2.66 64.89
C ALA A 300 45.68 -3.60 63.95
N ASN A 301 46.10 -3.11 62.78
CA ASN A 301 46.89 -3.88 61.81
C ASN A 301 48.26 -4.30 62.37
N LYS A 302 48.89 -3.43 63.17
CA LYS A 302 50.17 -3.77 63.83
C LYS A 302 49.99 -4.80 64.94
N TYR A 303 48.88 -4.73 65.66
CA TYR A 303 48.54 -5.71 66.71
C TYR A 303 48.17 -7.07 66.13
N SER A 304 47.55 -7.12 64.94
CA SER A 304 47.11 -8.38 64.31
C SER A 304 48.24 -9.28 63.82
N TYR A 305 49.50 -8.81 63.74
CA TYR A 305 50.62 -9.63 63.29
C TYR A 305 50.92 -10.78 64.26
N GLY A 306 50.84 -12.02 63.76
CA GLY A 306 51.15 -13.22 64.54
C GLY A 306 50.02 -13.72 65.44
N LEU A 307 48.81 -13.15 65.34
CA LEU A 307 47.62 -13.62 66.07
C LEU A 307 46.84 -14.69 65.31
N SER A 308 45.97 -15.41 66.02
CA SER A 308 45.08 -16.41 65.43
C SER A 308 44.10 -15.78 64.44
N LYS A 309 43.68 -16.55 63.42
CA LYS A 309 42.73 -16.08 62.38
C LYS A 309 41.45 -15.49 62.97
N GLY A 310 40.88 -16.12 64.01
CA GLY A 310 39.66 -15.63 64.66
C GLY A 310 39.86 -14.30 65.42
N THR A 311 41.04 -14.05 65.97
CA THR A 311 41.36 -12.77 66.61
C THR A 311 41.53 -11.66 65.56
N VAL A 312 42.19 -11.96 64.44
CA VAL A 312 42.37 -11.02 63.32
C VAL A 312 41.01 -10.62 62.74
N GLU A 313 40.08 -11.56 62.55
CA GLU A 313 38.72 -11.26 62.08
C GLU A 313 37.94 -10.35 63.05
N LYS A 314 38.14 -10.50 64.36
CA LYS A 314 37.54 -9.60 65.37
C LYS A 314 38.13 -8.18 65.30
N ILE A 315 39.44 -8.07 65.10
CA ILE A 315 40.13 -6.77 64.89
C ILE A 315 39.63 -6.10 63.61
N ASP A 316 39.48 -6.87 62.54
CA ASP A 316 38.92 -6.40 61.27
C ASP A 316 37.49 -5.89 61.45
N THR A 317 36.66 -6.62 62.21
CA THR A 317 35.29 -6.19 62.55
C THR A 317 35.28 -4.87 63.32
N ILE A 318 36.21 -4.68 64.27
CA ILE A 318 36.36 -3.41 65.01
C ILE A 318 36.65 -2.26 64.05
N VAL A 319 37.63 -2.42 63.17
CA VAL A 319 38.13 -1.33 62.33
C VAL A 319 37.21 -1.04 61.16
N ASN A 320 36.84 -2.08 60.42
CA ASN A 320 36.18 -1.96 59.13
C ASN A 320 34.66 -2.12 59.21
N LYS A 321 34.13 -2.61 60.33
CA LYS A 321 32.68 -2.87 60.51
C LYS A 321 32.22 -2.64 61.96
N PRO A 322 32.58 -1.52 62.60
CA PRO A 322 32.32 -1.31 64.04
C PRO A 322 30.82 -1.39 64.40
N SER A 323 29.93 -1.07 63.45
CA SER A 323 28.48 -1.18 63.63
C SER A 323 27.99 -2.63 63.79
N GLU A 324 28.71 -3.63 63.26
CA GLU A 324 28.31 -5.04 63.39
C GLU A 324 28.53 -5.59 64.80
N ILE A 325 29.45 -5.00 65.58
CA ILE A 325 29.71 -5.35 66.99
C ILE A 325 28.44 -5.18 67.82
N VAL A 326 27.69 -4.15 67.50
CA VAL A 326 26.50 -3.71 68.24
C VAL A 326 25.31 -4.64 68.01
N SER A 327 25.27 -5.31 66.87
CA SER A 327 24.29 -6.35 66.54
C SER A 327 24.55 -7.67 67.27
N LYS A 328 25.70 -7.84 67.95
CA LYS A 328 26.04 -9.07 68.67
C LYS A 328 25.43 -9.09 70.08
N PRO A 329 24.98 -10.27 70.58
CA PRO A 329 24.43 -10.41 71.92
C PRO A 329 25.42 -9.92 72.99
N ASP A 330 26.67 -10.39 72.90
CA ASP A 330 27.78 -10.00 73.76
C ASP A 330 28.83 -9.22 72.97
N MET A 331 29.25 -8.09 73.56
CA MET A 331 30.28 -7.19 73.03
C MET A 331 31.54 -7.18 73.91
N SER A 332 31.53 -7.89 75.04
CA SER A 332 32.62 -7.90 76.03
C SER A 332 33.93 -8.34 75.40
N GLU A 333 33.89 -9.35 74.53
CA GLU A 333 35.07 -9.83 73.81
C GLU A 333 35.72 -8.77 72.92
N TYR A 334 34.93 -7.87 72.33
CA TYR A 334 35.42 -6.78 71.48
C TYR A 334 36.00 -5.64 72.31
N ILE A 335 35.39 -5.33 73.46
CA ILE A 335 35.91 -4.32 74.39
C ILE A 335 37.22 -4.78 75.02
N ILE A 336 37.31 -6.04 75.45
CA ILE A 336 38.55 -6.63 76.00
C ILE A 336 39.67 -6.54 74.97
N LEU A 337 39.39 -6.92 73.72
CA LEU A 337 40.36 -6.83 72.64
C LEU A 337 40.78 -5.39 72.33
N LEU A 338 39.86 -4.42 72.37
CA LEU A 338 40.18 -3.00 72.27
C LEU A 338 41.10 -2.52 73.40
N MET A 339 40.87 -3.00 74.64
CA MET A 339 41.73 -2.68 75.78
C MET A 339 43.12 -3.29 75.66
N ASP A 340 43.24 -4.52 75.16
CA ASP A 340 44.54 -5.17 74.96
C ASP A 340 45.38 -4.47 73.87
N ILE A 341 44.74 -4.04 72.78
CA ILE A 341 45.40 -3.24 71.74
C ILE A 341 45.85 -1.89 72.32
N LYS A 342 44.97 -1.23 73.08
CA LYS A 342 45.26 0.03 73.76
C LYS A 342 46.46 -0.10 74.71
N GLU A 343 46.52 -1.16 75.51
CA GLU A 343 47.63 -1.41 76.44
C GLU A 343 48.94 -1.74 75.70
N SER A 344 48.86 -2.38 74.54
CA SER A 344 50.03 -2.63 73.68
C SER A 344 50.59 -1.36 73.04
N VAL A 345 49.74 -0.37 72.74
CA VAL A 345 50.19 0.97 72.32
C VAL A 345 50.77 1.75 73.50
N ARG A 346 50.16 1.65 74.70
CA ARG A 346 50.61 2.34 75.92
C ARG A 346 51.96 1.84 76.44
N SER A 347 52.17 0.52 76.41
CA SER A 347 53.40 -0.15 76.85
C SER A 347 54.55 -0.08 75.83
N ASN A 348 54.40 0.71 74.76
CA ASN A 348 55.34 0.83 73.63
C ASN A 348 55.64 -0.50 72.89
N LYS A 349 54.83 -1.55 73.08
CA LYS A 349 54.91 -2.77 72.25
C LYS A 349 54.54 -2.48 70.79
N ILE A 350 53.67 -1.50 70.55
CA ILE A 350 53.34 -0.98 69.23
C ILE A 350 53.78 0.49 69.11
N VAL A 351 54.79 0.73 68.28
CA VAL A 351 55.30 2.08 68.03
C VAL A 351 54.48 2.79 66.93
N LEU A 352 53.87 3.92 67.28
CA LEU A 352 53.08 4.79 66.41
C LEU A 352 53.52 6.25 66.56
N LYS A 353 53.51 7.00 65.45
CA LYS A 353 53.89 8.43 65.42
C LYS A 353 52.97 9.29 66.30
N ASP A 354 51.67 9.00 66.29
CA ASP A 354 50.63 9.75 67.00
C ASP A 354 49.99 8.93 68.14
N SER A 355 50.80 8.18 68.89
CA SER A 355 50.32 7.24 69.93
C SER A 355 49.34 7.88 70.93
N LYS A 356 49.60 9.11 71.37
CA LYS A 356 48.69 9.86 72.27
C LYS A 356 47.28 10.06 71.68
N LYS A 357 47.19 10.42 70.40
CA LYS A 357 45.92 10.66 69.70
C LYS A 357 45.16 9.35 69.46
N VAL A 358 45.89 8.29 69.12
CA VAL A 358 45.31 6.94 68.94
C VAL A 358 44.76 6.38 70.25
N LEU A 359 45.47 6.57 71.37
CA LEU A 359 44.97 6.19 72.70
C LEU A 359 43.65 6.89 73.05
N GLN A 360 43.51 8.18 72.70
CA GLN A 360 42.25 8.91 72.87
C GLN A 360 41.12 8.33 72.02
N TYR A 361 41.38 7.93 70.76
CA TYR A 361 40.36 7.28 69.93
C TYR A 361 39.96 5.88 70.46
N PHE A 362 40.88 5.14 71.10
CA PHE A 362 40.53 3.91 71.81
C PHE A 362 39.59 4.18 72.97
N ASP A 363 39.89 5.20 73.79
CA ASP A 363 39.01 5.63 74.89
C ASP A 363 37.63 6.04 74.39
N ILE A 364 37.58 6.85 73.32
CA ILE A 364 36.33 7.29 72.69
C ILE A 364 35.54 6.09 72.15
N LEU A 365 36.18 5.14 71.46
CA LEU A 365 35.48 3.99 70.89
C LEU A 365 34.94 3.03 71.96
N ILE A 366 35.72 2.78 73.02
CA ILE A 366 35.31 1.93 74.14
C ILE A 366 34.07 2.52 74.84
N ASP A 367 34.02 3.85 74.99
CA ASP A 367 32.89 4.55 75.62
C ASP A 367 31.67 4.72 74.67
N GLU A 368 31.91 4.95 73.37
CA GLU A 368 30.84 5.17 72.39
C GLU A 368 30.16 3.87 71.92
N LEU A 369 30.85 2.73 71.88
CA LEU A 369 30.25 1.45 71.46
C LEU A 369 29.01 1.04 72.28
N PRO A 370 29.04 1.08 73.64
CA PRO A 370 27.85 0.84 74.46
C PRO A 370 26.73 1.86 74.23
N LYS A 371 27.07 3.14 74.09
CA LYS A 371 26.07 4.21 73.84
C LYS A 371 25.38 4.02 72.50
N PHE A 372 26.16 3.74 71.46
CA PHE A 372 25.67 3.44 70.13
C PHE A 372 24.78 2.19 70.11
N LYS A 373 25.10 1.15 70.91
CA LYS A 373 24.21 -0.01 71.08
C LYS A 373 22.86 0.34 71.68
N THR A 374 22.84 1.24 72.66
CA THR A 374 21.59 1.74 73.24
C THR A 374 20.83 2.60 72.23
N GLU A 375 21.50 3.51 71.54
CA GLU A 375 20.89 4.39 70.53
C GLU A 375 20.25 3.60 69.37
N ILE A 376 20.96 2.61 68.80
CA ILE A 376 20.41 1.77 67.73
C ILE A 376 19.19 0.98 68.21
N LYS A 377 19.22 0.43 69.43
CA LYS A 377 18.06 -0.26 70.02
C LYS A 377 16.87 0.68 70.20
N GLU A 378 17.10 1.92 70.62
CA GLU A 378 16.05 2.93 70.73
C GLU A 378 15.45 3.29 69.38
N LEU A 379 16.29 3.47 68.35
CA LEU A 379 15.84 3.74 66.97
C LEU A 379 15.05 2.56 66.39
N ASP A 380 15.53 1.33 66.57
CA ASP A 380 14.84 0.11 66.13
C ASP A 380 13.48 -0.04 66.85
N SER A 381 13.45 0.18 68.17
CA SER A 381 12.20 0.17 68.95
C SER A 381 11.22 1.25 68.48
N LYS A 382 11.72 2.41 68.07
CA LYS A 382 10.89 3.50 67.54
C LYS A 382 10.30 3.14 66.19
N ILE A 383 11.06 2.50 65.30
CA ILE A 383 10.56 1.96 64.03
C ILE A 383 9.49 0.90 64.28
N ASP A 384 9.72 -0.04 65.20
CA ASP A 384 8.76 -1.12 65.46
C ASP A 384 7.45 -0.62 66.07
N ARG A 385 7.48 0.44 66.90
CA ARG A 385 6.27 1.12 67.39
C ARG A 385 5.52 1.88 66.28
N LEU A 386 6.26 2.34 65.27
CA LEU A 386 5.71 3.08 64.13
C LEU A 386 5.16 2.16 63.04
N LYS A 387 5.68 0.94 62.93
CA LYS A 387 5.24 -0.08 61.98
C LYS A 387 3.78 -0.44 62.23
N ASP A 388 2.95 -0.01 61.31
CA ASP A 388 1.55 -0.39 61.22
C ASP A 388 1.36 -1.08 59.88
N LYS A 389 1.02 -2.38 59.91
CA LYS A 389 0.87 -3.19 58.70
C LYS A 389 -0.22 -2.63 57.78
N ASP A 390 -1.22 -1.98 58.36
CA ASP A 390 -2.35 -1.40 57.64
C ASP A 390 -1.90 -0.17 56.83
N LYS A 391 -0.87 0.55 57.28
CA LYS A 391 -0.32 1.72 56.55
C LYS A 391 0.47 1.33 55.32
N ILE A 392 1.21 0.22 55.38
CA ILE A 392 2.00 -0.28 54.24
C ILE A 392 1.04 -0.80 53.16
N ALA A 393 -0.02 -1.51 53.56
CA ALA A 393 -1.03 -2.03 52.64
C ALA A 393 -1.74 -0.91 51.83
N ILE A 394 -2.03 0.24 52.45
CA ILE A 394 -2.63 1.40 51.76
C ILE A 394 -1.69 1.96 50.68
N LEU A 395 -0.39 2.08 50.97
CA LEU A 395 0.59 2.55 50.00
C LEU A 395 0.75 1.59 48.82
N ASP A 396 0.78 0.29 49.10
CA ASP A 396 0.86 -0.74 48.07
C ASP A 396 -0.40 -0.76 47.19
N ASP A 397 -1.59 -0.57 47.76
CA ASP A 397 -2.85 -0.48 47.00
C ASP A 397 -2.88 0.76 46.09
N VAL A 398 -2.46 1.93 46.59
CA VAL A 398 -2.35 3.15 45.77
C VAL A 398 -1.38 2.93 44.62
N LYS A 399 -0.19 2.37 44.90
CA LYS A 399 0.83 2.11 43.89
C LYS A 399 0.32 1.16 42.81
N LYS A 400 -0.33 0.07 43.21
CA LYS A 400 -0.96 -0.88 42.29
C LYS A 400 -1.99 -0.19 41.40
N LYS A 401 -2.91 0.59 41.98
CA LYS A 401 -3.93 1.32 41.20
C LYS A 401 -3.31 2.34 40.24
N GLU A 402 -2.24 3.03 40.64
CA GLU A 402 -1.50 3.95 39.76
C GLU A 402 -0.84 3.23 38.58
N GLU A 403 -0.23 2.06 38.83
CA GLU A 403 0.36 1.22 37.79
C GLU A 403 -0.71 0.75 36.79
N GLU A 404 -1.85 0.25 37.28
CA GLU A 404 -2.93 -0.20 36.42
C GLU A 404 -3.53 0.96 35.59
N ARG A 405 -3.70 2.15 36.18
CA ARG A 405 -4.15 3.37 35.48
C ARG A 405 -3.15 3.82 34.41
N ASN A 406 -1.85 3.74 34.70
CA ASN A 406 -0.81 4.06 33.73
C ASN A 406 -0.82 3.09 32.54
N GLU A 407 -1.14 1.82 32.79
CA GLU A 407 -1.27 0.83 31.73
C GLU A 407 -2.50 1.10 30.84
N GLU A 408 -3.65 1.44 31.42
CA GLU A 408 -4.81 1.88 30.64
C GLU A 408 -4.50 3.10 29.76
N GLU A 409 -3.75 4.07 30.28
CA GLU A 409 -3.30 5.24 29.51
C GLU A 409 -2.41 4.84 28.32
N ARG A 410 -1.50 3.87 28.50
CA ARG A 410 -0.68 3.36 27.39
C ARG A 410 -1.53 2.66 26.34
N ILE A 411 -2.48 1.84 26.76
CA ILE A 411 -3.39 1.14 25.85
C ILE A 411 -4.22 2.15 25.07
N ILE A 412 -4.78 3.18 25.71
CA ILE A 412 -5.52 4.27 25.04
C ILE A 412 -4.65 4.93 23.96
N LYS A 413 -3.39 5.24 24.25
CA LYS A 413 -2.47 5.83 23.26
C LYS A 413 -2.24 4.90 22.06
N LEU A 414 -2.01 3.61 22.31
CA LEU A 414 -1.80 2.62 21.26
C LEU A 414 -3.03 2.45 20.37
N GLU A 415 -4.22 2.35 20.97
CA GLU A 415 -5.47 2.18 20.21
C GLU A 415 -5.83 3.45 19.43
N ASN A 416 -5.55 4.65 19.97
CA ASN A 416 -5.68 5.90 19.22
C ASN A 416 -4.74 5.95 18.01
N GLN A 417 -3.47 5.56 18.17
CA GLN A 417 -2.53 5.50 17.04
C GLN A 417 -3.03 4.55 15.95
N ARG A 418 -3.48 3.36 16.35
CA ARG A 418 -4.07 2.39 15.43
C ARG A 418 -5.30 2.94 14.70
N LYS A 419 -6.17 3.66 15.41
CA LYS A 419 -7.35 4.32 14.82
C LYS A 419 -6.93 5.38 13.80
N GLU A 420 -5.92 6.19 14.10
CA GLU A 420 -5.40 7.21 13.17
C GLU A 420 -4.85 6.58 11.89
N ASP A 421 -4.09 5.49 12.01
CA ASP A 421 -3.51 4.81 10.84
C ASP A 421 -4.60 4.26 9.91
N ILE A 422 -5.62 3.59 10.47
CA ILE A 422 -6.79 3.11 9.71
C ILE A 422 -7.57 4.28 9.09
N THR A 423 -7.67 5.41 9.79
CA THR A 423 -8.35 6.60 9.28
C THR A 423 -7.61 7.20 8.08
N LYS A 424 -6.27 7.25 8.12
CA LYS A 424 -5.46 7.71 6.98
C LYS A 424 -5.59 6.79 5.78
N GLU A 425 -5.57 5.48 5.99
CA GLU A 425 -5.79 4.49 4.94
C GLU A 425 -7.16 4.64 4.30
N LYS A 426 -8.21 4.80 5.12
CA LYS A 426 -9.58 5.08 4.66
C LYS A 426 -9.64 6.34 3.77
N ILE A 427 -9.03 7.45 4.20
CA ILE A 427 -9.00 8.70 3.41
C ILE A 427 -8.31 8.47 2.07
N GLY A 428 -7.19 7.75 2.04
CA GLY A 428 -6.51 7.40 0.80
C GLY A 428 -7.38 6.57 -0.17
N LEU A 429 -8.16 5.63 0.35
CA LEU A 429 -9.12 4.85 -0.45
C LEU A 429 -10.25 5.74 -1.00
N GLU A 430 -10.77 6.68 -0.19
CA GLU A 430 -11.79 7.65 -0.62
C GLU A 430 -11.29 8.55 -1.74
N GLU A 431 -10.06 9.07 -1.63
CA GLU A 431 -9.44 9.90 -2.67
C GLU A 431 -9.26 9.13 -3.99
N GLN A 432 -8.77 7.89 -3.92
CA GLN A 432 -8.66 7.02 -5.08
C GLN A 432 -10.03 6.71 -5.70
N MET A 433 -11.05 6.46 -4.88
CA MET A 433 -12.41 6.23 -5.33
C MET A 433 -12.93 7.45 -6.10
N ILE A 434 -12.78 8.66 -5.55
CA ILE A 434 -13.19 9.91 -6.21
C ILE A 434 -12.49 10.09 -7.57
N SER A 435 -11.19 9.80 -7.66
CA SER A 435 -10.45 9.87 -8.92
C SER A 435 -11.02 8.88 -9.94
N THR A 436 -11.13 7.59 -9.56
CA THR A 436 -11.68 6.55 -10.44
C THR A 436 -13.11 6.87 -10.89
N THR A 437 -13.95 7.44 -10.00
CA THR A 437 -15.30 7.86 -10.35
C THR A 437 -15.29 8.94 -11.43
N ARG A 438 -14.42 9.95 -11.30
CA ARG A 438 -14.30 11.02 -12.30
C ARG A 438 -13.86 10.48 -13.66
N ASP A 439 -12.90 9.55 -13.67
CA ASP A 439 -12.42 8.92 -14.89
C ASP A 439 -13.56 8.16 -15.57
N ILE A 440 -14.35 7.38 -14.83
CA ILE A 440 -15.53 6.68 -15.38
C ILE A 440 -16.57 7.69 -15.90
N GLU A 441 -16.85 8.78 -15.20
CA GLU A 441 -17.80 9.79 -15.65
C GLU A 441 -17.38 10.42 -17.00
N GLU A 442 -16.09 10.71 -17.17
CA GLU A 442 -15.54 11.20 -18.43
C GLU A 442 -15.62 10.14 -19.53
N GLN A 443 -15.31 8.89 -19.19
CA GLN A 443 -15.34 7.79 -20.13
C GLN A 443 -16.77 7.48 -20.63
N ILE A 444 -17.75 7.42 -19.71
CA ILE A 444 -19.17 7.29 -20.05
C ILE A 444 -19.63 8.50 -20.86
N HIS A 445 -19.15 9.71 -20.57
CA HIS A 445 -19.51 10.88 -21.35
C HIS A 445 -19.07 10.76 -22.81
N LYS A 446 -17.85 10.27 -23.06
CA LYS A 446 -17.35 10.03 -24.42
C LYS A 446 -18.16 8.97 -25.16
N LEU A 447 -18.48 7.86 -24.51
CA LEU A 447 -19.21 6.71 -25.10
C LEU A 447 -20.70 7.00 -25.33
N CYS A 448 -21.38 7.55 -24.32
CA CYS A 448 -22.83 7.72 -24.33
C CYS A 448 -23.28 9.10 -24.82
N ARG A 449 -22.34 10.05 -24.96
CA ARG A 449 -22.60 11.49 -25.22
C ARG A 449 -23.55 12.14 -24.20
N LYS A 450 -23.68 11.52 -23.03
CA LYS A 450 -24.51 11.98 -21.91
C LYS A 450 -23.63 12.18 -20.70
N LYS A 451 -23.84 13.27 -19.96
CA LYS A 451 -23.16 13.49 -18.69
C LYS A 451 -23.90 12.74 -17.60
N TYR A 452 -23.19 11.87 -16.90
CA TYR A 452 -23.70 11.16 -15.75
C TYR A 452 -22.88 11.53 -14.53
N LYS A 453 -23.54 11.52 -13.37
CA LYS A 453 -22.86 11.65 -12.08
C LYS A 453 -23.08 10.36 -11.30
N ILE A 454 -22.02 9.63 -11.01
CA ILE A 454 -22.13 8.34 -10.34
C ILE A 454 -22.40 8.58 -8.86
N ILE A 455 -23.48 8.00 -8.35
CA ILE A 455 -23.78 7.99 -6.93
C ILE A 455 -22.92 6.90 -6.30
N THR A 456 -21.79 7.28 -5.75
CA THR A 456 -21.11 6.46 -4.75
C THR A 456 -21.86 6.63 -3.43
N PRO A 457 -22.25 5.54 -2.73
CA PRO A 457 -22.77 5.65 -1.37
C PRO A 457 -21.81 6.52 -0.56
N SER A 458 -22.35 7.54 0.13
CA SER A 458 -21.54 8.40 1.00
C SER A 458 -20.73 7.53 1.96
N ALA A 459 -19.42 7.78 2.00
CA ALA A 459 -18.48 7.16 2.92
C ALA A 459 -18.68 7.56 4.38
#